data_AF-Q4TDK9-F1
#
_entry.id   AF-Q4TDK9-F1
#
_cell.length_a   1.000
_cell.length_b   1.000
_cell.length_c   1.000
_cell.angle_alpha   90.00
_cell.angle_beta   90.00
_cell.angle_gamma   90.00
#
_symmetry.space_group_name_H-M   'P 1'
#
loop_
_entity.id
_entity.type
_entity.pdbx_description
1 polymer ?
#
loop_
_entity_poly.entity_id
_entity_poly.type
_entity_poly.pdbx_seq_one_letter_code
_entity_poly.pdbx_strand_id
1 'polypeptide(L)'
;GKLCLMVRVANMRKSLLIQCQLTGKLLHPSVTQEGEKTLVHQSPVDFYMDSSGDCPFLILPLTFYHVLDEHSPLAGLNARNLRRHDFELLVTLNATMESTAATCQSRTSYIPQEILFGYEFRPVLFSTTGGRYVADFNFFDKVQLSSDSGFHSNDKEKLQLEEDYKKE
;
A
#
# COMPACT_ATOMS: atom_id res chain seq x y z
N GLY A 1 -6.01 15.27 -5.03
CA GLY A 1 -5.31 14.35 -4.11
C GLY A 1 -3.94 13.99 -4.66
N LYS A 2 -3.13 13.24 -3.91
CA LYS A 2 -1.92 12.59 -4.44
C LYS A 2 -2.21 11.10 -4.63
N LEU A 3 -1.66 10.49 -5.68
CA LEU A 3 -1.72 9.05 -5.89
C LEU A 3 -0.83 8.36 -4.85
N CYS A 4 -1.38 7.39 -4.12
CA CYS A 4 -0.66 6.71 -3.06
C CYS A 4 -0.82 5.18 -3.16
N LEU A 5 0.25 4.46 -2.85
CA LEU A 5 0.18 3.03 -2.54
C LEU A 5 -0.11 2.86 -1.05
N MET A 6 -1.15 2.10 -0.69
CA MET A 6 -1.54 1.89 0.71
C MET A 6 -1.27 0.46 1.17
N VAL A 7 -0.80 0.31 2.40
CA VAL A 7 -0.62 -0.98 3.08
C VAL A 7 -1.27 -0.90 4.47
N ARG A 8 -2.15 -1.85 4.76
CA ARG A 8 -2.80 -1.96 6.07
C ARG A 8 -2.09 -2.99 6.95
N VAL A 9 -1.81 -2.60 8.18
CA VAL A 9 -1.07 -3.39 9.16
C VAL A 9 -1.89 -3.50 10.44
N ALA A 10 -1.90 -4.66 11.08
CA ALA A 10 -2.52 -4.86 12.39
C ALA A 10 -1.66 -5.76 13.29
N ASN A 11 -1.78 -5.55 14.60
CA ASN A 11 -1.18 -6.41 15.59
C ASN A 11 -2.12 -7.57 15.94
N MET A 12 -1.75 -8.78 15.54
CA MET A 12 -2.47 -10.02 15.88
C MET A 12 -1.98 -10.67 17.17
N ARG A 13 -1.00 -10.07 17.86
CA ARG A 13 -0.46 -10.57 19.12
C ARG A 13 -1.29 -10.05 20.28
N LYS A 14 -1.25 -10.79 21.39
CA LYS A 14 -1.79 -10.31 22.67
C LYS A 14 -0.95 -9.20 23.30
N SER A 15 0.37 -9.20 23.03
CA SER A 15 1.30 -8.18 23.51
C SER A 15 1.21 -6.92 22.66
N LEU A 16 1.31 -5.76 23.30
CA LEU A 16 1.36 -4.48 22.60
C LEU A 16 2.68 -4.29 21.84
N LEU A 17 2.58 -3.66 20.67
CA LEU A 17 3.70 -3.26 19.84
C LEU A 17 3.76 -1.72 19.82
N ILE A 18 4.92 -1.20 20.21
CA ILE A 18 5.25 0.23 20.21
C ILE A 18 6.37 0.50 19.22
N GLN A 19 6.62 1.78 18.91
CA GLN A 19 7.71 2.17 18.00
C GLN A 19 7.60 1.50 16.62
N CYS A 20 6.36 1.37 16.12
CA CYS A 20 6.10 0.72 14.85
C CYS A 20 6.60 1.59 13.69
N GLN A 21 7.48 1.03 12.86
CA GLN A 21 7.97 1.66 11.64
C GLN A 21 7.78 0.69 10.47
N LEU A 22 7.12 1.16 9.42
CA LEU A 22 6.97 0.42 8.16
C LEU A 22 8.00 0.93 7.15
N THR A 23 8.77 0.04 6.57
CA THR A 23 9.73 0.36 5.49
C THR A 23 9.53 -0.58 4.32
N GLY A 24 9.84 -0.10 3.11
CA GLY A 24 9.77 -0.89 1.89
C GLY A 24 11.10 -0.97 1.15
N LYS A 25 11.25 -2.07 0.40
CA LYS A 25 12.32 -2.27 -0.59
C LYS A 25 11.69 -2.78 -1.88
N LEU A 26 11.83 -2.01 -2.95
CA LEU A 26 11.46 -2.44 -4.29
C LEU A 26 12.60 -3.24 -4.88
N LEU A 27 12.36 -4.52 -5.12
CA LEU A 27 13.28 -5.45 -5.77
C LEU A 27 12.92 -5.48 -7.26
N HIS A 28 13.85 -5.16 -8.14
CA HIS A 28 13.60 -5.21 -9.58
C HIS A 28 14.89 -5.53 -10.36
N PRO A 29 14.79 -6.13 -11.56
CA PRO A 29 15.94 -6.24 -12.45
C PRO A 29 16.41 -4.86 -12.89
N SER A 30 17.72 -4.67 -13.05
CA SER A 30 18.28 -3.45 -13.63
C SER A 30 19.48 -3.75 -14.51
N VAL A 31 19.73 -2.88 -15.48
CA VAL A 31 20.96 -2.89 -16.28
C VAL A 31 21.65 -1.56 -16.05
N THR A 32 22.92 -1.60 -15.62
CA THR A 32 23.70 -0.39 -15.39
C THR A 32 24.09 0.26 -16.72
N GLN A 33 24.60 1.51 -16.68
CA GLN A 33 25.02 2.21 -17.90
C GLN A 33 26.19 1.50 -18.60
N GLU A 34 26.99 0.75 -17.84
CA GLU A 34 28.11 -0.06 -18.30
C GLU A 34 27.67 -1.40 -18.90
N GLY A 35 26.36 -1.71 -18.88
CA GLY A 35 25.79 -2.93 -19.44
C GLY A 35 25.78 -4.13 -18.48
N GLU A 36 26.13 -3.94 -17.20
CA GLU A 36 26.05 -4.99 -16.20
C GLU A 36 24.57 -5.26 -15.86
N LYS A 37 24.17 -6.53 -15.91
CA LYS A 37 22.81 -6.95 -15.54
C LYS A 37 22.78 -7.36 -14.07
N THR A 38 22.09 -6.59 -13.24
CA THR A 38 21.78 -6.97 -11.87
C THR A 38 20.41 -7.62 -11.83
N LEU A 39 20.34 -8.88 -11.38
CA LEU A 39 19.08 -9.60 -11.26
C LEU A 39 18.16 -9.01 -10.19
N VAL A 40 18.73 -8.43 -9.13
CA VAL A 40 17.98 -7.86 -7.99
C VAL A 40 18.61 -6.55 -7.54
N HIS A 41 18.16 -5.44 -8.13
CA HIS A 41 18.41 -4.10 -7.61
C HIS A 41 17.39 -3.75 -6.53
N GLN A 42 17.81 -3.00 -5.51
CA GLN A 42 16.97 -2.67 -4.34
C GLN A 42 16.85 -1.16 -4.18
N SER A 43 15.63 -0.65 -4.37
CA SER A 43 15.32 0.77 -4.17
C SER A 43 14.49 0.95 -2.88
N PRO A 44 14.81 1.93 -2.01
CA PRO A 44 14.02 2.19 -0.80
C PRO A 44 12.63 2.73 -1.15
N VAL A 45 11.63 2.34 -0.36
CA VAL A 45 10.26 2.85 -0.43
C VAL A 45 9.83 3.28 0.97
N ASP A 46 9.61 4.58 1.15
CA ASP A 46 9.24 5.15 2.45
C ASP A 46 7.73 5.17 2.64
N PHE A 47 7.28 4.73 3.81
CA PHE A 47 5.87 4.70 4.18
C PHE A 47 5.56 5.71 5.29
N TYR A 48 4.45 6.40 5.14
CA TYR A 48 3.96 7.45 6.02
C TYR A 48 2.56 7.11 6.54
N MET A 49 2.10 7.88 7.51
CA MET A 49 0.77 7.76 8.11
C MET A 49 0.31 9.19 8.47
N ASP A 50 -1.00 9.44 8.41
CA ASP A 50 -1.57 10.78 8.62
C ASP A 50 -1.54 11.28 10.08
N SER A 51 -0.88 10.56 10.99
CA SER A 51 -0.81 10.96 12.40
C SER A 51 0.30 11.99 12.63
N SER A 52 0.01 13.03 13.41
CA SER A 52 0.92 14.13 13.74
C SER A 52 2.00 13.79 14.80
N GLY A 53 2.28 12.51 15.07
CA GLY A 53 3.17 12.09 16.14
C GLY A 53 4.12 10.96 15.75
N ASP A 54 5.25 10.88 16.47
CA ASP A 54 6.22 9.81 16.34
C ASP A 54 5.61 8.49 16.83
N CYS A 55 5.71 7.44 16.02
CA CYS A 55 5.44 6.04 16.38
C CYS A 55 4.01 5.71 16.84
N PRO A 56 3.14 5.20 15.96
CA PRO A 56 1.80 4.81 16.38
C PRO A 56 1.82 3.59 17.30
N PHE A 57 0.87 3.58 18.24
CA PHE A 57 0.47 2.36 18.94
C PHE A 57 -0.37 1.49 18.01
N LEU A 58 0.13 0.32 17.65
CA LEU A 58 -0.58 -0.64 16.79
C LEU A 58 -1.66 -1.41 17.59
N ILE A 59 -2.46 -0.69 18.37
CA ILE A 59 -3.62 -1.21 19.12
C ILE A 59 -4.79 -1.47 18.16
N LEU A 60 -4.91 -0.62 17.13
CA LEU A 60 -5.89 -0.73 16.06
C LEU A 60 -5.18 -0.94 14.72
N PRO A 61 -5.84 -1.52 13.70
CA PRO A 61 -5.27 -1.57 12.36
C PRO A 61 -4.94 -0.16 11.85
N LEU A 62 -3.74 0.00 11.28
CA LEU A 62 -3.26 1.26 10.72
C LEU A 62 -3.04 1.10 9.22
N THR A 63 -3.30 2.18 8.48
CA THR A 63 -3.02 2.23 7.05
C THR A 63 -1.84 3.15 6.84
N PHE A 64 -0.77 2.59 6.32
CA PHE A 64 0.41 3.31 5.87
C PHE A 64 0.29 3.59 4.39
N TYR A 65 0.92 4.67 3.92
CA TYR A 65 0.92 5.01 2.50
C TYR A 65 2.28 5.48 2.02
N HIS A 66 2.57 5.18 0.76
CA HIS A 66 3.70 5.72 0.01
C HIS A 66 3.16 6.61 -1.11
N VAL A 67 3.65 7.85 -1.20
CA VAL A 67 3.25 8.78 -2.25
C VAL A 67 3.95 8.39 -3.55
N LEU A 68 3.18 8.22 -4.63
CA LEU A 68 3.69 7.86 -5.96
C LEU A 68 4.00 9.14 -6.75
N ASP A 69 5.00 9.90 -6.29
CA ASP A 69 5.53 11.08 -6.99
C ASP A 69 6.72 10.74 -7.90
N GLU A 70 7.34 11.75 -8.49
CA GLU A 70 8.47 11.61 -9.43
C GLU A 70 9.74 11.02 -8.79
N HIS A 71 9.86 11.06 -7.46
CA HIS A 71 10.98 10.51 -6.71
C HIS A 71 10.72 9.08 -6.24
N SER A 72 9.48 8.59 -6.36
CA SER A 72 9.12 7.21 -6.04
C SER A 72 9.80 6.24 -7.01
N PRO A 73 10.36 5.10 -6.55
CA PRO A 73 10.81 4.04 -7.45
C PRO A 73 9.64 3.32 -8.14
N LEU A 74 8.41 3.64 -7.74
CA LEU A 74 7.14 3.18 -8.32
C LEU A 74 6.50 4.28 -9.21
N ALA A 75 7.24 5.35 -9.54
CA ALA A 75 6.77 6.42 -10.41
C ALA A 75 6.34 5.89 -11.78
N GLY A 76 5.29 6.50 -12.34
CA GLY A 76 4.77 6.13 -13.67
C GLY A 76 3.89 4.87 -13.71
N LEU A 77 3.66 4.20 -12.57
CA LEU A 77 2.68 3.12 -12.48
C LEU A 77 1.25 3.64 -12.70
N ASN A 78 0.49 2.90 -13.49
CA ASN A 78 -0.92 3.12 -13.77
C ASN A 78 -1.65 1.78 -13.92
N ALA A 79 -2.99 1.84 -13.94
CA ALA A 79 -3.84 0.64 -14.05
C ALA A 79 -3.49 -0.27 -15.24
N ARG A 80 -3.02 0.30 -16.36
CA ARG A 80 -2.75 -0.44 -17.60
C ARG A 80 -1.38 -1.10 -17.61
N ASN A 81 -0.38 -0.47 -17.00
CA ASN A 81 1.01 -0.94 -17.05
C ASN A 81 1.44 -1.72 -15.81
N LEU A 82 0.76 -1.58 -14.66
CA LEU A 82 1.14 -2.19 -13.39
C LEU A 82 1.44 -3.69 -13.54
N ARG A 83 0.52 -4.44 -14.16
CA ARG A 83 0.62 -5.89 -14.34
C ARG A 83 1.77 -6.34 -15.27
N ARG A 84 2.36 -5.42 -16.05
CA ARG A 84 3.46 -5.70 -16.99
C ARG A 84 4.84 -5.45 -16.38
N HIS A 85 4.91 -4.84 -15.20
CA HIS A 85 6.17 -4.61 -14.53
C HIS A 85 6.69 -5.91 -13.91
N ASP A 86 8.01 -5.97 -13.76
CA ASP A 86 8.71 -7.07 -13.10
C ASP A 86 9.42 -6.51 -11.87
N PHE A 87 8.73 -6.56 -10.74
CA PHE A 87 9.27 -6.16 -9.44
C PHE A 87 8.64 -6.99 -8.32
N GLU A 88 9.22 -6.92 -7.14
CA GLU A 88 8.64 -7.38 -5.89
C GLU A 88 8.83 -6.30 -4.82
N LEU A 89 7.74 -5.87 -4.19
CA LEU A 89 7.79 -4.90 -3.10
C LEU A 89 7.86 -5.63 -1.77
N LEU A 90 9.04 -5.69 -1.18
CA LEU A 90 9.22 -6.17 0.19
C LEU A 90 8.77 -5.09 1.18
N VAL A 91 7.90 -5.44 2.11
CA VAL A 91 7.42 -4.57 3.19
C VAL A 91 7.85 -5.15 4.52
N THR A 92 8.49 -4.33 5.35
CA THR A 92 9.02 -4.71 6.66
C THR A 92 8.43 -3.83 7.75
N LEU A 93 7.76 -4.45 8.70
CA LEU A 93 7.35 -3.81 9.95
C LEU A 93 8.42 -4.09 11.02
N ASN A 94 9.04 -3.02 11.52
CA ASN A 94 9.87 -3.06 12.73
C ASN A 94 9.05 -2.51 13.90
N ALA A 95 9.09 -3.19 15.04
CA ALA A 95 8.41 -2.73 16.25
C ALA A 95 9.11 -3.26 17.52
N THR A 96 8.85 -2.62 18.65
CA THR A 96 9.32 -3.05 19.97
C THR A 96 8.15 -3.64 20.76
N MET A 97 8.32 -4.82 21.34
CA MET A 97 7.32 -5.40 22.25
C MET A 97 7.33 -4.64 23.58
N GLU A 98 6.18 -4.08 23.96
CA GLU A 98 6.07 -3.24 25.17
C GLU A 98 6.47 -3.97 26.45
N SER A 99 6.07 -5.24 26.59
CA SER A 99 6.25 -6.02 27.81
C SER A 99 7.69 -6.44 28.09
N THR A 100 8.53 -6.54 27.06
CA THR A 100 9.90 -7.08 27.19
C THR A 100 10.98 -6.15 26.64
N ALA A 101 10.60 -5.03 26.03
CA ALA A 101 11.48 -4.15 25.26
C ALA A 101 12.27 -4.85 24.14
N ALA A 102 11.89 -6.07 23.76
CA ALA A 102 12.55 -6.79 22.67
C ALA A 102 12.05 -6.29 21.31
N THR A 103 12.97 -6.16 20.36
CA THR A 103 12.64 -5.81 18.99
C THR A 103 12.02 -7.01 18.26
N CYS A 104 11.05 -6.73 17.41
CA CYS A 104 10.43 -7.71 16.55
C CYS A 104 10.32 -7.15 15.13
N GLN A 105 10.41 -8.06 14.16
CA GLN A 105 10.30 -7.73 12.75
C GLN A 105 9.33 -8.68 12.08
N SER A 106 8.42 -8.14 11.28
CA SER A 106 7.53 -8.90 10.40
C SER A 106 7.75 -8.43 8.97
N ARG A 107 7.77 -9.37 8.02
CA ARG A 107 8.06 -9.12 6.61
C ARG A 107 7.01 -9.81 5.75
N THR A 108 6.61 -9.13 4.69
CA THR A 108 5.77 -9.67 3.62
C THR A 108 6.21 -9.02 2.31
N SER A 109 5.76 -9.55 1.18
CA SER A 109 6.07 -8.97 -0.12
C SER A 109 4.83 -8.96 -1.01
N TYR A 110 4.86 -8.08 -2.00
CA TYR A 110 3.80 -7.92 -2.98
C TYR A 110 4.38 -7.88 -4.40
N ILE A 111 3.90 -8.78 -5.25
CA ILE A 111 4.16 -8.70 -6.70
C ILE A 111 3.14 -7.76 -7.38
N PRO A 112 3.42 -7.25 -8.59
CA PRO A 112 2.53 -6.33 -9.29
C PRO A 112 1.10 -6.84 -9.46
N GLN A 113 0.88 -8.16 -9.48
CA GLN A 113 -0.42 -8.82 -9.58
C GLN A 113 -1.26 -8.74 -8.28
N GLU A 114 -0.63 -8.49 -7.14
CA GLU A 114 -1.28 -8.39 -5.83
C GLU A 114 -1.64 -6.94 -5.46
N ILE A 115 -1.07 -5.96 -6.17
CA ILE A 115 -1.36 -4.54 -5.97
C ILE A 115 -2.64 -4.16 -6.73
N LEU A 116 -3.60 -3.55 -6.06
CA LEU A 116 -4.88 -3.14 -6.64
C LEU A 116 -4.91 -1.64 -6.90
N PHE A 117 -4.94 -1.26 -8.19
CA PHE A 117 -4.96 0.14 -8.60
C PHE A 117 -6.38 0.71 -8.62
N GLY A 118 -6.58 1.92 -8.11
CA GLY A 118 -7.90 2.56 -8.02
C GLY A 118 -8.79 2.03 -6.88
N TYR A 119 -8.20 1.33 -5.92
CA TYR A 119 -8.88 0.81 -4.74
C TYR A 119 -8.43 1.54 -3.48
N GLU A 120 -9.33 1.59 -2.50
CA GLU A 120 -9.06 2.01 -1.14
C GLU A 120 -9.55 0.94 -0.16
N PHE A 121 -8.94 0.90 1.03
CA PHE A 121 -9.42 -0.01 2.04
C PHE A 121 -10.74 0.46 2.64
N ARG A 122 -11.67 -0.46 2.87
CA ARG A 122 -12.89 -0.16 3.63
C ARG A 122 -12.56 0.21 5.08
N PRO A 123 -13.38 1.07 5.72
CA PRO A 123 -13.24 1.35 7.14
C PRO A 123 -13.27 0.06 7.96
N VAL A 124 -12.37 -0.03 8.93
CA VAL A 124 -12.25 -1.18 9.85
C VAL A 124 -12.65 -0.80 11.28
N LEU A 125 -12.70 0.51 11.58
CA LEU A 125 -13.10 1.05 12.88
C LEU A 125 -14.53 1.56 12.81
N PHE A 126 -15.35 1.07 13.74
CA PHE A 126 -16.76 1.43 13.86
C PHE A 126 -17.07 1.89 15.28
N SER A 127 -17.97 2.86 15.42
CA SER A 127 -18.51 3.27 16.71
C SER A 127 -19.73 2.43 17.06
N THR A 128 -19.79 2.00 18.32
CA THR A 128 -20.98 1.34 18.88
C THR A 128 -21.95 2.40 19.43
N THR A 129 -23.22 2.02 19.60
CA THR A 129 -24.25 2.88 20.22
C THR A 129 -23.87 3.36 21.63
N GLY A 130 -22.98 2.63 22.33
CA GLY A 130 -22.45 2.99 23.64
C GLY A 130 -21.17 3.83 23.62
N GLY A 131 -20.75 4.36 22.46
CA GLY A 131 -19.59 5.25 22.35
C GLY A 131 -18.22 4.57 22.35
N ARG A 132 -18.17 3.23 22.29
CA ARG A 132 -16.91 2.48 22.16
C ARG A 132 -16.53 2.29 20.70
N TYR A 133 -15.24 2.36 20.40
CA TYR A 133 -14.69 1.97 19.09
C TYR A 133 -14.40 0.48 19.05
N VAL A 134 -14.78 -0.16 17.94
CA VAL A 134 -14.54 -1.58 17.68
C VAL A 134 -13.85 -1.71 16.32
N ALA A 135 -12.74 -2.44 16.29
CA ALA A 135 -12.12 -2.89 15.06
C ALA A 135 -12.79 -4.18 14.60
N ASP A 136 -13.50 -4.16 13.48
CA ASP A 136 -14.09 -5.37 12.88
C ASP A 136 -13.13 -5.96 11.85
N PHE A 137 -12.43 -7.03 12.25
CA PHE A 137 -11.45 -7.70 11.40
C PHE A 137 -12.05 -8.39 10.17
N ASN A 138 -13.37 -8.56 10.08
CA ASN A 138 -14.02 -9.01 8.85
C ASN A 138 -13.87 -7.99 7.70
N PHE A 139 -13.57 -6.74 8.02
CA PHE A 139 -13.32 -5.66 7.06
C PHE A 139 -11.82 -5.37 6.87
N PHE A 140 -10.92 -6.11 7.52
CA PHE A 140 -9.49 -5.83 7.50
C PHE A 140 -8.91 -5.85 6.08
N ASP A 141 -9.20 -6.91 5.33
CA ASP A 141 -8.75 -7.16 3.96
C ASP A 141 -9.71 -6.58 2.89
N LYS A 142 -10.85 -6.01 3.31
CA LYS A 142 -11.87 -5.55 2.37
C LYS A 142 -11.47 -4.22 1.74
N VAL A 143 -11.54 -4.19 0.42
CA VAL A 143 -11.27 -3.01 -0.41
C VAL A 143 -12.53 -2.60 -1.16
N GLN A 144 -12.58 -1.35 -1.60
CA GLN A 144 -13.61 -0.82 -2.48
C GLN A 144 -12.96 0.05 -3.57
N LEU A 145 -13.66 0.23 -4.68
CA LEU A 145 -13.24 1.20 -5.69
C LEU A 145 -13.21 2.59 -5.07
N SER A 146 -12.10 3.30 -5.26
CA SER A 146 -11.98 4.67 -4.77
C SER A 146 -12.92 5.58 -5.57
N SER A 147 -13.64 6.45 -4.88
CA SER A 147 -14.58 7.39 -5.50
C SER A 147 -13.90 8.56 -6.22
N ASP A 148 -12.56 8.60 -6.24
CA ASP A 148 -11.82 9.73 -6.82
C ASP A 148 -11.92 9.72 -8.36
N SER A 149 -12.59 10.75 -8.89
CA SER A 149 -12.96 10.90 -10.30
C SER A 149 -11.78 10.90 -11.30
N GLY A 150 -10.54 11.08 -10.81
CA GLY A 150 -9.33 11.08 -11.63
C GLY A 150 -9.00 9.74 -12.31
N PHE A 151 -9.51 8.61 -11.79
CA PHE A 151 -9.29 7.29 -12.39
C PHE A 151 -10.31 6.93 -13.47
N HIS A 152 -11.48 7.56 -13.47
CA HIS A 152 -12.60 7.19 -14.33
C HIS A 152 -12.58 7.84 -15.73
N SER A 153 -11.72 8.84 -15.97
CA SER A 153 -11.73 9.57 -17.24
C SER A 153 -11.29 8.69 -18.42
N ASN A 154 -10.29 7.83 -18.23
CA ASN A 154 -9.70 7.02 -19.30
C ASN A 154 -10.52 5.78 -19.68
N ASP A 155 -11.36 5.28 -18.78
CA ASP A 155 -12.24 4.13 -19.07
C ASP A 155 -13.54 4.59 -19.75
N LYS A 156 -14.04 5.79 -19.41
CA LYS A 156 -15.21 6.35 -20.10
C LYS A 156 -14.93 6.64 -21.56
N GLU A 157 -13.80 7.25 -21.91
CA GLU A 157 -13.45 7.49 -23.32
C GLU A 157 -13.30 6.18 -24.10
N LYS A 158 -12.69 5.14 -23.52
CA LYS A 158 -12.55 3.84 -24.18
C LYS A 158 -13.90 3.16 -24.40
N LEU A 159 -14.80 3.20 -23.42
CA LEU A 159 -16.16 2.68 -23.53
C LEU A 159 -16.97 3.46 -24.58
N GLN A 160 -16.81 4.78 -24.64
CA GLN A 160 -17.46 5.64 -25.63
C GLN A 160 -17.00 5.29 -27.06
N LEU A 161 -15.68 5.16 -27.26
CA LEU A 161 -15.08 4.78 -28.54
C LEU A 161 -15.49 3.38 -29.01
N GLU A 162 -15.62 2.42 -28.08
CA GLU A 162 -16.11 1.06 -28.37
C GLU A 162 -17.61 1.02 -28.71
N GLU A 163 -18.42 1.90 -28.11
CA GLU A 163 -19.83 2.06 -28.46
C GLU A 163 -20.02 2.73 -29.82
N ASP A 164 -19.19 3.71 -30.15
CA ASP A 164 -19.26 4.43 -31.42
C ASP A 164 -18.79 3.54 -32.59
N TYR A 165 -17.74 2.73 -32.39
CA TYR A 165 -17.30 1.73 -33.38
C TYR A 165 -18.34 0.62 -33.65
N LYS A 166 -19.23 0.34 -32.69
CA LYS A 166 -20.32 -0.63 -32.87
C LYS A 166 -21.55 -0.05 -33.59
N LYS A 167 -21.60 1.27 -33.78
CA LYS A 167 -22.70 1.97 -34.45
C LYS A 167 -22.41 2.27 -35.92
N GLU A 168 -21.17 2.08 -36.37
CA GLU A 168 -20.76 2.06 -37.78
C GLU A 168 -20.81 0.63 -38.34
#